data_AF-A0A8J3B213-F1
#
_entry.id   AF-A0A8J3B213-F1
#
_cell.length_a   1.000
_cell.length_b   1.000
_cell.length_c   1.000
_cell.angle_alpha   90.00
_cell.angle_beta   90.00
_cell.angle_gamma   90.00
#
_symmetry.space_group_name_H-M   'P 1'
#
loop_
_entity.id
_entity.type
_entity.pdbx_description
1 polymer ?
#
loop_
_entity_poly.entity_id
_entity_poly.type
_entity_poly.pdbx_seq_one_letter_code
_entity_poly.pdbx_strand_id
1 'polypeptide(L)'
;MDRGAAMTDRAPGGAGPEPAGADRGSMPLAMLLALVAMALTAAALPAALTRAGHTRLTVDRGAALRSAQTGLEVALARVRSMTTYGELCGSSPSASPVTFAASTGANRYTVVAQFYATAGSRAPGTGDAATACAPGSTWMRLTATGTGTGGASRTLSGLYPLHAGGGEVAPYTPAEDVYAHPRLILAFNPVGAPPTDALCMEARGSVPPAGTPVTMQPCPMDFRERLGVGYEQFWYYRSDLTLATVGSLRTPNASGAMCLDAGADAPPAGTVPTMRPCVTPVPPRQKWYYNNFRNYELGTAANTLSGRCLNVADPGTPGSGLVIATGGNCRVRALNTRQHFAPFPYVGPGVAGMRTAACPERPAHPCELAQLRNAVAPGYCAAAIDDSNNIYVRQEVPDETFMFPSECFQNPSVADTDWSQLFRLPATPTGTGASEPGPIYTVKGTTRLCLEPNARRLVQPLRCDGSAEQQWVRYGDTGDYDTEYRITHPATGRCLTIPGTEEAQRDPSFHDFQAHWYSYTGPQKMGVLPCRTEDRPADDDESVALPSLVQLQKWNSPGMVVRGGEEGGGTPPAEPVPAGPLRDLLPDGPR
;
A
#
# COMPACT_ATOMS: atom_id res chain seq x y z
N MET A 1 5.16 27.01 -56.15
CA MET A 1 6.36 27.04 -55.28
C MET A 1 6.65 25.59 -54.91
N ASP A 2 7.07 24.69 -55.80
CA ASP A 2 8.15 24.68 -56.78
C ASP A 2 9.55 24.98 -56.22
N ARG A 3 10.25 23.90 -55.85
CA ARG A 3 11.70 23.70 -56.02
C ARG A 3 12.06 22.21 -55.84
N GLY A 4 12.21 21.53 -56.97
CA GLY A 4 13.00 20.31 -57.09
C GLY A 4 14.49 20.62 -57.29
N ALA A 5 15.34 19.67 -56.91
CA ALA A 5 16.74 19.57 -57.31
C ALA A 5 17.00 18.07 -57.53
N ALA A 6 16.89 17.57 -58.77
CA ALA A 6 17.92 17.57 -59.80
C ALA A 6 19.10 16.65 -59.44
N MET A 7 18.86 15.37 -59.69
CA MET A 7 19.82 14.28 -59.76
C MET A 7 20.58 14.43 -61.08
N THR A 8 21.86 14.80 -61.02
CA THR A 8 22.74 14.89 -62.20
C THR A 8 23.54 13.61 -62.36
N ASP A 9 23.21 12.88 -63.43
CA ASP A 9 24.05 11.89 -64.10
C ASP A 9 25.43 12.47 -64.45
N ARG A 10 26.49 11.70 -64.16
CA ARG A 10 27.83 11.95 -64.71
C ARG A 10 28.40 10.64 -65.23
N ALA A 11 28.68 10.64 -66.54
CA ALA A 11 29.21 9.55 -67.34
C ALA A 11 30.60 9.04 -66.87
N PRO A 12 30.97 7.80 -67.24
CA PRO A 12 32.24 7.18 -66.86
C PRO A 12 33.40 7.73 -67.71
N GLY A 13 34.35 8.40 -67.07
CA GLY A 13 35.57 8.89 -67.69
C GLY A 13 36.75 7.95 -67.45
N GLY A 14 37.24 7.35 -68.55
CA GLY A 14 38.66 7.18 -68.85
C GLY A 14 39.55 6.47 -67.84
N ALA A 15 39.81 5.19 -68.10
CA ALA A 15 40.95 4.46 -67.57
C ALA A 15 42.27 5.12 -68.02
N GLY A 16 43.00 5.69 -67.05
CA GLY A 16 44.43 5.96 -67.17
C GLY A 16 45.21 4.84 -66.45
N PRO A 17 46.27 4.26 -67.04
CA PRO A 17 47.08 3.26 -66.38
C PRO A 17 47.88 3.93 -65.26
N GLU A 18 47.48 3.73 -64.01
CA GLU A 18 48.29 4.06 -62.85
C GLU A 18 49.57 3.22 -62.87
N PRO A 19 50.74 3.84 -62.67
CA PRO A 19 52.00 3.12 -62.59
C PRO A 19 51.95 2.18 -61.38
N ALA A 20 52.30 0.91 -61.60
CA ALA A 20 52.52 -0.10 -60.57
C ALA A 20 53.64 0.34 -59.62
N GLY A 21 53.32 1.25 -58.69
CA GLY A 21 54.10 1.58 -57.52
C GLY A 21 54.05 0.38 -56.59
N ALA A 22 55.21 -0.19 -56.32
CA ALA A 22 55.37 -1.39 -55.51
C ALA A 22 54.77 -1.23 -54.10
N ASP A 23 53.57 -1.75 -53.89
CA ASP A 23 52.95 -2.03 -52.58
C ASP A 23 53.78 -3.06 -51.82
N ARG A 24 54.91 -2.63 -51.24
CA ARG A 24 55.77 -3.45 -50.38
C ARG A 24 55.62 -3.12 -48.89
N GLY A 25 54.63 -2.32 -48.50
CA GLY A 25 54.42 -1.88 -47.10
C GLY A 25 53.06 -2.20 -46.47
N SER A 26 52.02 -2.54 -47.24
CA SER A 26 50.63 -2.65 -46.73
C SER A 26 50.25 -4.04 -46.18
N MET A 27 50.87 -5.13 -46.68
CA MET A 27 50.63 -6.48 -46.16
C MET A 27 50.97 -6.67 -44.66
N PRO A 28 52.15 -6.25 -44.16
CA PRO A 28 52.46 -6.44 -42.73
C PRO A 28 51.54 -5.62 -41.82
N LEU A 29 51.07 -4.45 -42.27
CA LEU A 29 50.17 -3.60 -41.50
C LEU A 29 48.74 -4.18 -41.45
N ALA A 30 48.26 -4.77 -42.57
CA ALA A 30 47.00 -5.49 -42.62
C ALA A 30 47.03 -6.77 -41.75
N MET A 31 48.13 -7.52 -41.77
CA MET A 31 48.30 -8.68 -40.87
C MET A 31 48.33 -8.28 -39.40
N LEU A 32 48.99 -7.16 -39.06
CA LEU A 32 49.05 -6.66 -37.69
C LEU A 32 47.66 -6.19 -37.20
N LEU A 33 46.88 -5.52 -38.05
CA LEU A 33 45.48 -5.16 -37.75
C LEU A 33 44.60 -6.39 -37.55
N ALA A 34 44.74 -7.42 -38.39
CA ALA A 34 43.99 -8.67 -38.24
C ALA A 34 44.34 -9.39 -36.92
N LEU A 35 45.63 -9.42 -36.55
CA LEU A 35 46.08 -10.00 -35.29
C LEU A 35 45.58 -9.21 -34.07
N VAL A 36 45.62 -7.87 -34.11
CA VAL A 36 45.09 -7.02 -33.03
C VAL A 36 43.58 -7.18 -32.89
N ALA A 37 42.83 -7.23 -34.00
CA ALA A 37 41.38 -7.45 -33.98
C ALA A 37 41.01 -8.83 -33.42
N MET A 38 41.75 -9.88 -33.80
CA MET A 38 41.56 -11.23 -33.24
C MET A 38 41.94 -11.29 -31.76
N ALA A 39 43.03 -10.62 -31.34
CA ALA A 39 43.44 -10.55 -29.94
C ALA A 39 42.41 -9.81 -29.07
N LEU A 40 41.87 -8.69 -29.56
CA LEU A 40 40.82 -7.93 -28.87
C LEU A 40 39.51 -8.71 -28.77
N THR A 41 39.14 -9.44 -29.82
CA THR A 41 37.92 -10.27 -29.84
C THR A 41 38.07 -11.47 -28.89
N ALA A 42 39.24 -12.12 -28.87
CA ALA A 42 39.56 -13.20 -27.95
C ALA A 42 39.58 -12.74 -26.49
N ALA A 43 40.03 -11.50 -26.21
CA ALA A 43 40.02 -10.94 -24.86
C ALA A 43 38.62 -10.46 -24.40
N ALA A 44 37.77 -10.00 -25.34
CA ALA A 44 36.43 -9.51 -25.01
C ALA A 44 35.41 -10.64 -24.76
N LEU A 45 35.58 -11.80 -25.39
CA LEU A 45 34.62 -12.91 -25.31
C LEU A 45 34.45 -13.46 -23.88
N PRO A 46 35.51 -13.71 -23.07
CA PRO A 46 35.35 -14.13 -21.68
C PRO A 46 34.58 -13.10 -20.84
N ALA A 47 34.88 -11.81 -20.99
CA ALA A 47 34.21 -10.76 -20.24
C ALA A 47 32.70 -10.67 -20.59
N ALA A 48 32.35 -10.84 -21.86
CA ALA A 48 30.95 -10.90 -22.30
C ALA A 48 30.22 -12.14 -21.74
N LEU A 49 30.86 -13.31 -21.73
CA LEU A 49 30.30 -14.54 -21.18
C LEU A 49 30.13 -14.45 -19.66
N THR A 50 31.10 -13.89 -18.93
CA THR A 50 30.99 -13.66 -17.48
C THR A 50 29.86 -12.68 -17.17
N ARG A 51 29.73 -11.58 -17.92
CA ARG A 51 28.59 -10.65 -17.77
C ARG A 51 27.25 -11.34 -18.05
N ALA A 52 27.15 -12.09 -19.14
CA ALA A 52 25.92 -12.83 -19.45
C ALA A 52 25.56 -13.86 -18.36
N GLY A 53 26.56 -14.53 -17.77
CA GLY A 53 26.39 -15.43 -16.63
C GLY A 53 25.87 -14.72 -15.38
N HIS A 54 26.46 -13.59 -15.01
CA HIS A 54 26.00 -12.77 -13.88
C HIS A 54 24.59 -12.22 -14.09
N THR A 55 24.26 -11.76 -15.30
CA THR A 55 22.91 -11.28 -15.62
C THR A 55 21.89 -12.41 -15.48
N ARG A 56 22.18 -13.61 -16.03
CA ARG A 56 21.28 -14.77 -15.90
C ARG A 56 21.09 -15.17 -14.44
N LEU A 57 22.16 -15.28 -13.67
CA LEU A 57 22.10 -15.61 -12.25
C LEU A 57 21.29 -14.56 -11.45
N THR A 58 21.42 -13.28 -11.80
CA THR A 58 20.66 -12.20 -11.15
C THR A 58 19.19 -12.29 -11.47
N VAL A 59 18.83 -12.52 -12.73
CA VAL A 59 17.45 -12.74 -13.17
C VAL A 59 16.84 -13.98 -12.49
N ASP A 60 17.58 -15.09 -12.42
CA ASP A 60 17.13 -16.32 -11.77
C ASP A 60 16.93 -16.13 -10.26
N ARG A 61 17.81 -15.36 -9.60
CA ARG A 61 17.66 -14.99 -8.18
C ARG A 61 16.44 -14.10 -7.93
N GLY A 62 16.15 -13.16 -8.83
CA GLY A 62 14.94 -12.34 -8.77
C GLY A 62 13.67 -13.17 -8.97
N ALA A 63 13.67 -14.09 -9.93
CA ALA A 63 12.57 -15.04 -10.13
C ALA A 63 12.34 -15.95 -8.92
N ALA A 64 13.42 -16.45 -8.31
CA ALA A 64 13.37 -17.24 -7.07
C ALA A 64 12.80 -16.42 -5.90
N LEU A 65 13.20 -15.16 -5.75
CA LEU A 65 12.68 -14.26 -4.71
C LEU A 65 11.18 -14.00 -4.87
N ARG A 66 10.73 -13.63 -6.08
CA ARG A 66 9.30 -13.45 -6.39
C ARG A 66 8.50 -14.71 -6.09
N SER A 67 9.03 -15.88 -6.45
CA SER A 67 8.40 -17.17 -6.14
C SER A 67 8.25 -17.40 -4.64
N ALA A 68 9.27 -17.05 -3.85
CA ALA A 68 9.21 -17.13 -2.38
C ALA A 68 8.14 -16.18 -1.80
N GLN A 69 8.06 -14.95 -2.31
CA GLN A 69 7.06 -13.96 -1.91
C GLN A 69 5.63 -14.43 -2.23
N THR A 70 5.39 -14.88 -3.46
CA THR A 70 4.10 -15.50 -3.84
C THR A 70 3.77 -16.68 -2.91
N GLY A 71 4.77 -17.49 -2.56
CA GLY A 71 4.60 -18.56 -1.58
C GLY A 71 4.08 -18.04 -0.23
N LEU A 72 4.75 -17.05 0.36
CA LEU A 72 4.32 -16.45 1.63
C LEU A 72 2.89 -15.91 1.55
N GLU A 73 2.53 -15.24 0.46
CA GLU A 73 1.19 -14.69 0.26
C GLU A 73 0.12 -15.77 0.14
N VAL A 74 0.37 -16.83 -0.63
CA VAL A 74 -0.54 -17.98 -0.73
C VAL A 74 -0.68 -18.69 0.61
N ALA A 75 0.41 -18.86 1.35
CA ALA A 75 0.37 -19.44 2.69
C ALA A 75 -0.42 -18.57 3.68
N LEU A 76 -0.23 -17.24 3.65
CA LEU A 76 -1.02 -16.31 4.45
C LEU A 76 -2.50 -16.32 4.06
N ALA A 77 -2.82 -16.31 2.77
CA ALA A 77 -4.18 -16.40 2.27
C ALA A 77 -4.84 -17.71 2.74
N ARG A 78 -4.09 -18.83 2.68
CA ARG A 78 -4.56 -20.14 3.14
C ARG A 78 -4.82 -20.13 4.65
N VAL A 79 -3.87 -19.63 5.45
CA VAL A 79 -4.03 -19.47 6.90
C VAL A 79 -5.23 -18.59 7.25
N ARG A 80 -5.46 -17.52 6.49
CA ARG A 80 -6.64 -16.63 6.66
C ARG A 80 -7.96 -17.27 6.23
N SER A 81 -7.93 -18.14 5.23
CA SER A 81 -9.13 -18.85 4.75
C SER A 81 -9.59 -19.97 5.69
N MET A 82 -8.74 -20.37 6.64
CA MET A 82 -9.06 -21.43 7.59
C MET A 82 -9.91 -20.88 8.72
N THR A 83 -11.01 -21.56 8.97
CA THR A 83 -11.99 -21.21 10.01
C THR A 83 -11.69 -21.91 11.32
N THR A 84 -10.94 -23.02 11.27
CA THR A 84 -10.56 -23.79 12.45
C THR A 84 -9.07 -24.13 12.44
N TYR A 85 -8.51 -24.27 13.64
CA TYR A 85 -7.12 -24.70 13.81
C TYR A 85 -6.88 -26.10 13.20
N GLY A 86 -7.90 -26.96 13.23
CA GLY A 86 -7.85 -28.30 12.61
C GLY A 86 -7.73 -28.29 11.08
N GLU A 87 -8.23 -27.25 10.40
CA GLU A 87 -8.03 -27.10 8.95
C GLU A 87 -6.58 -26.73 8.61
N LEU A 88 -5.91 -25.97 9.49
CA LEU A 88 -4.50 -25.58 9.33
C LEU A 88 -3.55 -26.73 9.62
N CYS A 89 -3.83 -27.50 10.67
CA CYS A 89 -2.96 -28.60 11.11
C CYS A 89 -3.25 -29.93 10.43
N GLY A 90 -4.40 -30.06 9.75
CA GLY A 90 -4.92 -31.36 9.31
C GLY A 90 -5.39 -32.23 10.48
N SER A 91 -5.89 -33.43 10.17
CA SER A 91 -6.41 -34.39 11.15
C SER A 91 -5.32 -35.14 11.93
N SER A 92 -4.05 -34.93 11.60
CA SER A 92 -2.92 -35.60 12.27
C SER A 92 -2.06 -34.59 13.02
N PRO A 93 -2.02 -34.62 14.37
CA PRO A 93 -1.14 -33.79 15.18
C PRO A 93 0.34 -34.23 15.08
N SER A 94 0.78 -34.73 13.91
CA SER A 94 2.16 -35.13 13.69
C SER A 94 3.09 -33.93 13.81
N ALA A 95 4.28 -34.15 14.40
CA ALA A 95 5.26 -33.13 14.75
C ALA A 95 5.95 -32.42 13.57
N SER A 96 5.40 -32.55 12.36
CA SER A 96 6.02 -32.04 11.14
C SER A 96 5.49 -30.65 10.82
N PRO A 97 6.37 -29.70 10.44
CA PRO A 97 5.96 -28.42 9.89
C PRO A 97 4.99 -28.58 8.71
N VAL A 98 3.95 -27.75 8.67
CA VAL A 98 2.99 -27.77 7.56
C VAL A 98 3.68 -27.18 6.33
N THR A 99 3.75 -27.98 5.27
CA THR A 99 4.41 -27.57 4.03
C THR A 99 3.37 -27.30 2.95
N PHE A 100 3.33 -26.07 2.45
CA PHE A 100 2.56 -25.67 1.29
C PHE A 100 3.50 -25.66 0.08
N ALA A 101 3.28 -26.55 -0.87
CA ALA A 101 3.99 -26.52 -2.14
C ALA A 101 2.98 -26.21 -3.24
N ALA A 102 3.29 -25.24 -4.09
CA ALA A 102 2.61 -25.10 -5.37
C ALA A 102 3.65 -24.79 -6.45
N SER A 103 3.38 -25.27 -7.64
CA SER A 103 4.16 -24.99 -8.83
C SER A 103 3.26 -24.36 -9.87
N THR A 104 3.57 -23.14 -10.27
CA THR A 104 2.97 -22.49 -11.45
C THR A 104 4.09 -22.33 -12.49
N GLY A 105 4.13 -23.26 -13.45
CA GLY A 105 5.13 -23.26 -14.51
C GLY A 105 6.55 -23.64 -14.04
N ALA A 106 7.55 -22.97 -14.61
CA ALA A 106 8.97 -23.27 -14.38
C ALA A 106 9.52 -22.72 -13.05
N ASN A 107 8.79 -21.84 -12.40
CA ASN A 107 9.09 -21.33 -11.06
C ASN A 107 8.35 -22.17 -10.01
N ARG A 108 8.99 -22.42 -8.87
CA ARG A 108 8.43 -23.24 -7.79
C ARG A 108 8.59 -22.52 -6.46
N TYR A 109 7.69 -22.78 -5.53
CA TYR A 109 7.90 -22.40 -4.15
C TYR A 109 7.47 -23.49 -3.18
N THR A 110 8.10 -23.48 -2.01
CA THR A 110 7.76 -24.34 -0.88
C THR A 110 7.71 -23.47 0.37
N VAL A 111 6.57 -23.44 1.05
CA VAL A 111 6.39 -22.68 2.28
C VAL A 111 6.27 -23.63 3.44
N VAL A 112 7.08 -23.41 4.46
CA VAL A 112 7.07 -24.17 5.70
C VAL A 112 6.50 -23.28 6.80
N ALA A 113 5.38 -23.70 7.39
CA ALA A 113 4.80 -23.06 8.57
C ALA A 113 5.26 -23.78 9.84
N GLN A 114 5.90 -23.02 10.73
CA GLN A 114 6.33 -23.45 12.06
C GLN A 114 5.56 -22.69 13.12
N PHE A 115 5.12 -23.38 14.17
CA PHE A 115 4.24 -22.81 15.20
C PHE A 115 4.98 -22.67 16.52
N TYR A 116 4.72 -21.57 17.24
CA TYR A 116 5.39 -21.25 18.51
C TYR A 116 4.37 -20.79 19.55
N ALA A 117 4.63 -21.14 20.81
CA ALA A 117 3.81 -20.75 21.95
C ALA A 117 4.07 -19.29 22.40
N THR A 118 5.27 -18.75 22.20
CA THR A 118 5.66 -17.41 22.69
C THR A 118 6.46 -16.62 21.65
N ALA A 119 6.31 -15.29 21.68
CA ALA A 119 6.94 -14.36 20.75
C ALA A 119 8.47 -14.28 20.88
N GLY A 120 9.04 -14.76 22.00
CA GLY A 120 10.44 -14.56 22.40
C GLY A 120 11.43 -15.58 21.82
N SER A 121 10.92 -16.66 21.24
CA SER A 121 11.66 -17.78 20.62
C SER A 121 12.35 -17.43 19.28
N ARG A 122 12.67 -16.13 19.06
CA ARG A 122 12.91 -15.50 17.75
C ARG A 122 14.17 -15.94 17.00
N ALA A 123 15.05 -16.74 17.60
CA ALA A 123 16.28 -17.16 16.94
C ALA A 123 16.22 -18.64 16.56
N PRO A 124 16.47 -19.01 15.28
CA PRO A 124 16.84 -20.38 14.96
C PRO A 124 18.12 -20.70 15.76
N GLY A 125 17.97 -21.41 16.88
CA GLY A 125 19.06 -21.73 17.81
C GLY A 125 18.74 -21.67 19.31
N THR A 126 17.67 -20.98 19.75
CA THR A 126 17.38 -20.79 21.19
C THR A 126 16.63 -21.96 21.87
N GLY A 127 16.66 -23.17 21.30
CA GLY A 127 16.13 -24.37 21.97
C GLY A 127 14.61 -24.50 22.06
N ASP A 128 13.85 -23.44 21.75
CA ASP A 128 12.40 -23.55 21.57
C ASP A 128 12.11 -24.31 20.28
N ALA A 129 11.91 -25.62 20.43
CA ALA A 129 11.53 -26.48 19.31
C ALA A 129 10.22 -25.96 18.71
N ALA A 130 10.21 -25.76 17.39
CA ALA A 130 8.98 -25.57 16.66
C ALA A 130 8.03 -26.70 17.06
N THR A 131 6.95 -26.36 17.78
CA THR A 131 5.98 -27.35 18.18
C THR A 131 5.20 -27.80 16.94
N ALA A 132 4.69 -29.04 16.99
CA ALA A 132 3.61 -29.45 16.10
C ALA A 132 2.54 -28.36 16.06
N CYS A 133 1.76 -28.29 14.98
CA CYS A 133 0.60 -27.39 14.91
C CYS A 133 -0.37 -27.77 16.06
N ALA A 134 -0.20 -27.10 17.21
CA ALA A 134 -0.80 -27.48 18.48
C ALA A 134 -1.69 -26.35 19.02
N PRO A 135 -2.85 -26.67 19.61
CA PRO A 135 -3.67 -25.69 20.31
C PRO A 135 -2.83 -24.92 21.33
N GLY A 136 -2.89 -23.59 21.31
CA GLY A 136 -2.09 -22.72 22.17
C GLY A 136 -0.86 -22.08 21.51
N SER A 137 -0.58 -22.40 20.25
CA SER A 137 0.42 -21.64 19.49
C SER A 137 -0.09 -20.21 19.26
N THR A 138 0.68 -19.21 19.71
CA THR A 138 0.32 -17.78 19.56
C THR A 138 1.11 -17.10 18.45
N TRP A 139 2.04 -17.82 17.81
CA TRP A 139 2.85 -17.34 16.69
C TRP A 139 3.05 -18.42 15.64
N MET A 140 3.25 -17.97 14.40
CA MET A 140 3.57 -18.79 13.25
C MET A 140 4.69 -18.12 12.46
N ARG A 141 5.76 -18.86 12.18
CA ARG A 141 6.77 -18.46 11.20
C ARG A 141 6.46 -19.13 9.88
N LEU A 142 6.28 -18.34 8.85
CA LEU A 142 6.22 -18.83 7.47
C LEU A 142 7.61 -18.66 6.87
N THR A 143 8.18 -19.74 6.33
CA THR A 143 9.44 -19.73 5.61
C THR A 143 9.18 -20.22 4.19
N ALA A 144 9.19 -19.32 3.21
CA ALA A 144 9.01 -19.67 1.81
C ALA A 144 10.35 -19.74 1.11
N THR A 145 10.61 -20.85 0.43
CA THR A 145 11.75 -21.04 -0.46
C THR A 145 11.22 -21.06 -1.89
N GLY A 146 11.60 -20.07 -2.68
CA GLY A 146 11.30 -20.01 -4.11
C GLY A 146 12.50 -20.47 -4.93
N THR A 147 12.24 -21.15 -6.04
CA THR A 147 13.24 -21.69 -6.96
C THR A 147 12.94 -21.16 -8.36
N GLY A 148 13.91 -20.46 -8.95
CA GLY A 148 13.86 -19.95 -10.31
C GLY A 148 14.17 -21.03 -11.36
N THR A 149 13.95 -20.70 -12.63
CA THR A 149 14.08 -21.65 -13.75
C THR A 149 15.50 -22.18 -13.96
N GLY A 150 16.52 -21.39 -13.66
CA GLY A 150 17.93 -21.82 -13.64
C GLY A 150 18.36 -22.59 -12.39
N GLY A 151 17.44 -22.94 -11.49
CA GLY A 151 17.72 -23.70 -10.27
C GLY A 151 18.21 -22.85 -9.08
N ALA A 152 18.38 -21.53 -9.27
CA ALA A 152 18.67 -20.62 -8.16
C ALA A 152 17.53 -20.65 -7.12
N SER A 153 17.87 -20.67 -5.85
CA SER A 153 16.91 -20.71 -4.74
C SER A 153 17.04 -19.49 -3.83
N ARG A 154 15.93 -18.98 -3.31
CA ARG A 154 15.88 -17.90 -2.33
C ARG A 154 14.85 -18.21 -1.26
N THR A 155 15.19 -17.91 -0.01
CA THR A 155 14.31 -18.15 1.13
C THR A 155 13.93 -16.83 1.79
N LEU A 156 12.65 -16.62 1.99
CA LEU A 156 12.05 -15.55 2.77
C LEU A 156 11.41 -16.12 4.02
N SER A 157 11.48 -15.41 5.14
CA SER A 157 10.74 -15.81 6.33
C SER A 157 10.10 -14.64 7.04
N GLY A 158 8.83 -14.79 7.40
CA GLY A 158 8.07 -13.83 8.20
C GLY A 158 7.54 -14.49 9.47
N LEU A 159 7.53 -13.75 10.57
CA LEU A 159 6.95 -14.18 11.84
C LEU A 159 5.62 -13.45 12.04
N TYR A 160 4.55 -14.22 12.21
CA TYR A 160 3.18 -13.74 12.29
C TYR A 160 2.56 -14.14 13.63
N PRO A 161 1.96 -13.22 14.39
CA PRO A 161 1.17 -13.61 15.56
C PRO A 161 -0.10 -14.33 15.09
N LEU A 162 -0.37 -15.50 15.66
CA LEU A 162 -1.64 -16.21 15.52
C LEU A 162 -2.57 -15.78 16.65
N HIS A 163 -3.70 -15.19 16.31
CA HIS A 163 -4.78 -14.97 17.27
C HIS A 163 -5.71 -16.20 17.21
N ALA A 164 -5.27 -17.33 17.78
CA ALA A 164 -6.12 -18.49 17.94
C ALA A 164 -7.08 -18.24 19.11
N GLY A 165 -8.26 -17.68 18.83
CA GLY A 165 -9.33 -17.57 19.81
C GLY A 165 -9.78 -18.96 20.23
N GLY A 166 -9.29 -19.48 21.35
CA GLY A 166 -9.65 -20.78 21.92
C GLY A 166 -11.05 -20.85 22.56
N GLY A 167 -11.94 -19.92 22.22
CA GLY A 167 -13.37 -20.01 22.53
C GLY A 167 -14.12 -20.23 21.23
N GLU A 168 -15.23 -20.95 21.28
CA GLU A 168 -16.19 -21.09 20.20
C GLU A 168 -16.72 -19.69 19.82
N VAL A 169 -15.96 -18.98 18.99
CA VAL A 169 -16.33 -17.70 18.41
C VAL A 169 -17.24 -18.03 17.24
N ALA A 170 -18.54 -17.78 17.40
CA ALA A 170 -19.46 -17.69 16.29
C ALA A 170 -18.83 -16.82 15.18
N PRO A 171 -18.87 -17.22 13.90
CA PRO A 171 -18.04 -16.65 12.85
C PRO A 171 -18.49 -15.23 12.54
N TYR A 172 -17.99 -14.27 13.30
CA TYR A 172 -17.69 -12.96 12.79
C TYR A 172 -16.28 -13.04 12.23
N THR A 173 -16.18 -13.47 10.97
CA THR A 173 -14.95 -13.42 10.18
C THR A 173 -14.96 -12.14 9.36
N PRO A 174 -14.47 -10.99 9.88
CA PRO A 174 -13.84 -10.04 9.00
C PRO A 174 -12.49 -10.66 8.68
N ALA A 175 -12.46 -11.51 7.64
CA ALA A 175 -11.23 -11.92 6.96
C ALA A 175 -10.57 -10.73 6.24
N GLU A 176 -10.82 -9.50 6.72
CA GLU A 176 -10.98 -8.38 5.84
C GLU A 176 -10.25 -7.08 6.16
N ASP A 177 -9.75 -6.88 7.36
CA ASP A 177 -8.99 -5.67 7.65
C ASP A 177 -7.83 -5.93 8.60
N VAL A 178 -6.76 -6.47 8.01
CA VAL A 178 -5.42 -6.57 8.63
C VAL A 178 -4.87 -5.18 9.02
N TYR A 179 -5.57 -4.10 8.64
CA TYR A 179 -5.27 -2.71 8.98
C TYR A 179 -6.02 -2.17 10.19
N ALA A 180 -6.49 -3.02 11.12
CA ALA A 180 -6.91 -2.59 12.46
C ALA A 180 -5.69 -2.10 13.30
N HIS A 181 -4.84 -1.28 12.71
CA HIS A 181 -3.86 -0.52 13.42
C HIS A 181 -4.59 0.54 14.26
N PRO A 182 -4.11 0.78 15.48
CA PRO A 182 -4.71 1.73 16.40
C PRO A 182 -4.62 3.17 15.88
N ARG A 183 -5.73 3.88 15.63
CA ARG A 183 -5.70 5.22 15.01
C ARG A 183 -6.77 6.16 15.55
N LEU A 184 -6.43 7.44 15.64
CA LEU A 184 -7.24 8.43 16.31
C LEU A 184 -8.23 9.09 15.35
N ILE A 185 -9.36 9.55 15.88
CA ILE A 185 -10.23 10.54 15.23
C ILE A 185 -10.16 11.79 16.07
N LEU A 186 -9.59 12.86 15.51
CA LEU A 186 -9.42 14.12 16.23
C LEU A 186 -10.62 15.03 16.02
N ALA A 187 -10.94 15.86 17.01
CA ALA A 187 -11.60 17.12 16.72
C ALA A 187 -10.61 18.02 15.98
N PHE A 188 -11.07 18.70 14.94
CA PHE A 188 -10.25 19.58 14.14
C PHE A 188 -9.64 20.68 15.02
N ASN A 189 -8.31 20.80 15.03
CA ASN A 189 -7.60 21.85 15.75
C ASN A 189 -7.26 22.99 14.78
N PRO A 190 -7.64 24.26 15.04
CA PRO A 190 -7.26 25.36 14.16
C PRO A 190 -5.74 25.43 13.97
N VAL A 191 -5.35 25.80 12.76
CA VAL A 191 -3.94 26.02 12.40
C VAL A 191 -3.33 27.01 13.40
N GLY A 192 -2.24 26.62 14.06
CA GLY A 192 -1.53 27.43 15.04
C GLY A 192 -1.85 27.12 16.51
N ALA A 193 -2.86 26.30 16.81
CA ALA A 193 -3.03 25.76 18.15
C ALA A 193 -1.94 24.72 18.44
N PRO A 194 -1.38 24.67 19.67
CA PRO A 194 -0.35 23.71 19.99
C PRO A 194 -0.91 22.28 19.89
N PRO A 195 -0.13 21.32 19.37
CA PRO A 195 -0.64 19.95 19.18
C PRO A 195 -0.95 19.24 20.51
N THR A 196 -0.39 19.71 21.63
CA THR A 196 -0.72 19.24 22.99
C THR A 196 -2.20 19.42 23.34
N ASP A 197 -2.89 20.32 22.65
CA ASP A 197 -4.29 20.65 22.89
C ASP A 197 -5.22 19.88 21.95
N ALA A 198 -4.66 19.02 21.09
CA ALA A 198 -5.44 18.17 20.21
C ALA A 198 -6.25 17.17 21.05
N LEU A 199 -7.57 17.15 20.81
CA LEU A 199 -8.49 16.22 21.45
C LEU A 199 -8.91 15.12 20.48
N CYS A 200 -8.94 13.89 20.99
CA CYS A 200 -9.25 12.68 20.28
C CYS A 200 -10.51 12.02 20.86
N MET A 201 -11.30 11.38 20.00
CA MET A 201 -12.45 10.59 20.43
C MET A 201 -11.99 9.41 21.29
N GLU A 202 -12.59 9.25 22.48
CA GLU A 202 -12.30 8.18 23.42
C GLU A 202 -13.59 7.49 23.88
N ALA A 203 -13.61 6.16 23.82
CA ALA A 203 -14.74 5.34 24.24
C ALA A 203 -14.65 4.84 25.70
N ARG A 204 -13.71 5.35 26.52
CA ARG A 204 -13.45 4.96 27.92
C ARG A 204 -13.20 3.46 28.12
N GLY A 205 -12.45 2.86 27.21
CA GLY A 205 -11.99 1.47 27.29
C GLY A 205 -11.81 0.86 25.90
N SER A 206 -10.97 -0.17 25.80
CA SER A 206 -10.76 -0.93 24.56
C SER A 206 -12.01 -1.71 24.13
N VAL A 207 -12.77 -2.22 25.10
CA VAL A 207 -14.05 -2.91 24.90
C VAL A 207 -15.09 -2.20 25.76
N PRO A 208 -15.59 -1.03 25.33
CA PRO A 208 -16.47 -0.21 26.16
C PRO A 208 -17.80 -0.94 26.40
N PRO A 209 -18.35 -0.93 27.64
CA PRO A 209 -19.69 -1.46 27.89
C PRO A 209 -20.76 -0.77 27.02
N ALA A 210 -21.85 -1.48 26.70
CA ALA A 210 -22.98 -0.89 26.00
C ALA A 210 -23.55 0.30 26.80
N GLY A 211 -23.82 1.42 26.11
CA GLY A 211 -24.27 2.68 26.71
C GLY A 211 -23.14 3.63 27.12
N THR A 212 -21.86 3.24 26.98
CA THR A 212 -20.72 4.12 27.32
C THR A 212 -20.71 5.34 26.40
N PRO A 213 -20.75 6.57 26.92
CA PRO A 213 -20.66 7.78 26.10
C PRO A 213 -19.24 7.96 25.56
N VAL A 214 -19.13 8.50 24.35
CA VAL A 214 -17.85 8.89 23.77
C VAL A 214 -17.53 10.33 24.15
N THR A 215 -16.29 10.55 24.62
CA THR A 215 -15.80 11.85 25.04
C THR A 215 -14.56 12.25 24.25
N MET A 216 -14.26 13.54 24.20
CA MET A 216 -13.02 14.07 23.67
C MET A 216 -11.96 14.06 24.77
N GLN A 217 -10.80 13.47 24.54
CA GLN A 217 -9.70 13.38 25.51
C GLN A 217 -8.40 13.84 24.87
N PRO A 218 -7.38 14.28 25.64
CA PRO A 218 -6.09 14.60 25.07
C PRO A 218 -5.55 13.43 24.24
N CYS A 219 -5.13 13.72 23.01
CA CYS A 219 -4.55 12.71 22.14
C CYS A 219 -3.23 12.19 22.75
N PRO A 220 -2.94 10.88 22.69
CA PRO A 220 -1.63 10.36 23.06
C PRO A 220 -0.60 10.89 22.06
N MET A 221 0.19 11.88 22.47
CA MET A 221 1.22 12.52 21.64
C MET A 221 2.40 11.58 21.34
N ASP A 222 2.55 10.50 22.10
CA ASP A 222 3.61 9.51 21.91
C ASP A 222 3.03 8.16 21.44
N PHE A 223 2.95 8.02 20.12
CA PHE A 223 2.54 6.78 19.47
C PHE A 223 3.59 5.66 19.58
N ARG A 224 4.86 5.99 19.88
CA ARG A 224 5.98 5.04 19.82
C ARG A 224 6.25 4.36 21.16
N GLU A 225 6.17 5.08 22.28
CA GLU A 225 6.52 4.49 23.58
C GLU A 225 5.35 3.79 24.29
N ARG A 226 4.11 3.99 23.83
CA ARG A 226 2.92 3.48 24.54
C ARG A 226 2.18 2.39 23.80
N LEU A 227 2.86 1.28 23.49
CA LEU A 227 2.18 -0.01 23.25
C LEU A 227 1.34 -0.49 24.47
N GLY A 228 1.36 0.25 25.59
CA GLY A 228 0.53 0.06 26.77
C GLY A 228 -0.60 1.10 26.99
N VAL A 229 -0.80 2.10 26.12
CA VAL A 229 -2.11 2.81 26.14
C VAL A 229 -3.15 1.87 25.55
N GLY A 230 -4.31 1.78 26.21
CA GLY A 230 -5.33 0.86 25.75
C GLY A 230 -5.95 1.36 24.44
N TYR A 231 -6.77 0.49 23.84
CA TYR A 231 -7.42 0.79 22.56
C TYR A 231 -8.63 1.73 22.68
N GLU A 232 -8.74 2.49 23.78
CA GLU A 232 -9.87 3.39 24.06
C GLU A 232 -10.03 4.56 23.09
N GLN A 233 -8.94 5.06 22.50
CA GLN A 233 -8.97 6.16 21.53
C GLN A 233 -8.81 5.70 20.08
N PHE A 234 -8.77 4.38 19.86
CA PHE A 234 -8.48 3.82 18.56
C PHE A 234 -9.74 3.35 17.85
N TRP A 235 -9.96 3.92 16.68
CA TRP A 235 -11.18 3.75 15.89
C TRP A 235 -10.88 3.06 14.57
N TYR A 236 -11.88 2.33 14.10
CA TYR A 236 -11.92 1.75 12.79
C TYR A 236 -13.21 2.16 12.07
N TYR A 237 -13.08 2.82 10.93
CA TYR A 237 -14.17 3.26 10.08
C TYR A 237 -14.39 2.24 8.96
N ARG A 238 -15.35 1.37 9.19
CA ARG A 238 -15.59 0.14 8.45
C ARG A 238 -16.28 0.39 7.11
N SER A 239 -16.11 -0.56 6.19
CA SER A 239 -16.79 -0.56 4.88
C SER A 239 -18.33 -0.65 4.97
N ASP A 240 -18.90 -0.99 6.12
CA ASP A 240 -20.34 -0.93 6.38
C ASP A 240 -20.79 0.41 6.99
N LEU A 241 -19.88 1.40 7.03
CA LEU A 241 -20.07 2.76 7.55
C LEU A 241 -20.22 2.86 9.07
N THR A 242 -19.88 1.81 9.80
CA THR A 242 -19.83 1.88 11.26
C THR A 242 -18.49 2.43 11.75
N LEU A 243 -18.54 3.16 12.86
CA LEU A 243 -17.35 3.57 13.62
C LEU A 243 -17.22 2.65 14.83
N ALA A 244 -16.25 1.75 14.80
CA ALA A 244 -16.02 0.77 15.86
C ALA A 244 -14.70 1.05 16.59
N THR A 245 -14.60 0.64 17.85
CA THR A 245 -13.30 0.68 18.56
C THR A 245 -12.44 -0.50 18.12
N VAL A 246 -11.16 -0.24 17.84
CA VAL A 246 -10.18 -1.28 17.45
C VAL A 246 -10.07 -2.36 18.53
N GLY A 247 -10.14 -1.97 19.81
CA GLY A 247 -10.10 -2.90 20.92
C GLY A 247 -11.24 -3.92 20.92
N SER A 248 -12.47 -3.48 20.63
CA SER A 248 -13.64 -4.35 20.55
C SER A 248 -13.64 -5.28 19.34
N LEU A 249 -13.00 -4.86 18.24
CA LEU A 249 -12.80 -5.71 17.05
C LEU A 249 -11.78 -6.80 17.29
N ARG A 250 -10.74 -6.52 18.08
CA ARG A 250 -9.62 -7.45 18.32
C ARG A 250 -9.86 -8.38 19.50
N THR A 251 -10.70 -7.99 20.44
CA THR A 251 -10.97 -8.74 21.66
C THR A 251 -12.25 -9.55 21.48
N PRO A 252 -12.20 -10.89 21.48
CA PRO A 252 -13.40 -11.72 21.53
C PRO A 252 -14.18 -11.34 22.78
N ASN A 253 -15.38 -10.78 22.59
CA ASN A 253 -16.26 -10.45 23.69
C ASN A 253 -17.67 -10.95 23.36
N ALA A 254 -18.43 -11.31 24.39
CA ALA A 254 -19.77 -11.89 24.22
C ALA A 254 -20.75 -10.93 23.51
N SER A 255 -20.47 -9.63 23.49
CA SER A 255 -21.28 -8.59 22.85
C SER A 255 -20.85 -8.28 21.41
N GLY A 256 -19.79 -8.90 20.89
CA GLY A 256 -19.22 -8.60 19.59
C GLY A 256 -18.53 -7.24 19.49
N ALA A 257 -18.28 -6.77 18.27
CA ALA A 257 -17.70 -5.44 18.05
C ALA A 257 -18.62 -4.34 18.64
N MET A 258 -18.01 -3.27 19.15
CA MET A 258 -18.73 -2.12 19.71
C MET A 258 -18.65 -0.94 18.73
N CYS A 259 -19.82 -0.47 18.31
CA CYS A 259 -20.02 0.60 17.34
C CYS A 259 -20.60 1.86 18.00
N LEU A 260 -20.26 3.03 17.45
CA LEU A 260 -20.88 4.30 17.80
C LEU A 260 -22.34 4.31 17.35
N ASP A 261 -23.28 4.45 18.28
CA ASP A 261 -24.72 4.39 18.06
C ASP A 261 -25.39 5.67 18.56
N ALA A 262 -26.17 6.31 17.70
CA ALA A 262 -26.85 7.57 18.01
C ALA A 262 -28.15 7.37 18.82
N GLY A 263 -28.48 6.15 19.23
CA GLY A 263 -29.62 5.77 20.07
C GLY A 263 -30.92 5.54 19.29
N ALA A 264 -31.18 6.37 18.28
CA ALA A 264 -32.35 6.29 17.39
C ALA A 264 -31.95 6.65 15.95
N ASP A 265 -32.79 6.29 14.97
CA ASP A 265 -32.50 6.58 13.54
C ASP A 265 -32.63 8.08 13.20
N ALA A 266 -33.37 8.84 14.01
CA ALA A 266 -33.51 10.29 13.89
C ALA A 266 -33.39 10.98 15.27
N PRO A 267 -32.23 10.89 15.93
CA PRO A 267 -32.06 11.32 17.31
C PRO A 267 -32.11 12.85 17.42
N PRO A 268 -32.85 13.43 18.38
CA PRO A 268 -32.96 14.89 18.52
C PRO A 268 -31.60 15.54 18.77
N ALA A 269 -31.48 16.83 18.44
CA ALA A 269 -30.26 17.59 18.73
C ALA A 269 -29.93 17.54 20.24
N GLY A 270 -28.65 17.46 20.58
CA GLY A 270 -28.16 17.29 21.96
C GLY A 270 -28.12 15.84 22.44
N THR A 271 -28.62 14.87 21.66
CA THR A 271 -28.50 13.44 22.01
C THR A 271 -27.03 13.04 22.11
N VAL A 272 -26.65 12.32 23.17
CA VAL A 272 -25.28 11.81 23.34
C VAL A 272 -25.17 10.44 22.64
N PRO A 273 -24.33 10.28 21.61
CA PRO A 273 -24.09 8.98 21.02
C PRO A 273 -23.30 8.11 22.01
N THR A 274 -23.61 6.81 22.01
CA THR A 274 -23.03 5.84 22.94
C THR A 274 -22.52 4.62 22.21
N MET A 275 -21.59 3.89 22.82
CA MET A 275 -21.12 2.62 22.30
C MET A 275 -22.20 1.55 22.48
N ARG A 276 -22.54 0.82 21.42
CA ARG A 276 -23.44 -0.34 21.48
C ARG A 276 -22.89 -1.48 20.63
N PRO A 277 -23.33 -2.73 20.83
CA PRO A 277 -23.00 -3.82 19.92
C PRO A 277 -23.30 -3.41 18.47
N CYS A 278 -22.36 -3.69 17.58
CA CYS A 278 -22.55 -3.49 16.15
C CYS A 278 -23.70 -4.37 15.67
N VAL A 279 -24.65 -3.81 14.92
CA VAL A 279 -25.83 -4.52 14.43
C VAL A 279 -25.69 -4.81 12.94
N THR A 280 -26.06 -6.03 12.53
CA THR A 280 -26.10 -6.46 11.12
C THR A 280 -27.53 -6.90 10.77
N PRO A 281 -28.16 -6.35 9.72
CA PRO A 281 -27.68 -5.26 8.86
C PRO A 281 -27.54 -3.93 9.63
N VAL A 282 -26.61 -3.08 9.20
CA VAL A 282 -26.29 -1.81 9.89
C VAL A 282 -27.47 -0.85 9.85
N PRO A 283 -28.07 -0.50 11.01
CA PRO A 283 -29.19 0.43 11.07
C PRO A 283 -28.71 1.87 10.86
N PRO A 284 -29.61 2.79 10.43
CA PRO A 284 -29.26 4.21 10.22
C PRO A 284 -28.55 4.85 11.42
N ARG A 285 -28.96 4.54 12.65
CA ARG A 285 -28.33 5.06 13.88
C ARG A 285 -26.87 4.67 14.12
N GLN A 286 -26.33 3.67 13.40
CA GLN A 286 -24.92 3.25 13.44
C GLN A 286 -24.18 3.54 12.11
N LYS A 287 -24.87 4.16 11.14
CA LYS A 287 -24.35 4.38 9.79
C LYS A 287 -23.86 5.83 9.66
N TRP A 288 -22.55 6.02 9.74
CA TRP A 288 -21.91 7.33 9.73
C TRP A 288 -21.24 7.59 8.38
N TYR A 289 -21.53 8.73 7.77
CA TYR A 289 -20.92 9.20 6.53
C TYR A 289 -19.99 10.36 6.87
N TYR A 290 -18.69 10.19 6.63
CA TYR A 290 -17.74 11.30 6.73
C TYR A 290 -17.92 12.24 5.53
N ASN A 291 -18.73 13.28 5.68
CA ASN A 291 -19.18 14.11 4.56
C ASN A 291 -18.08 15.08 4.06
N ASN A 292 -18.34 15.80 2.96
CA ASN A 292 -17.41 16.78 2.39
C ASN A 292 -17.27 18.09 3.21
N PHE A 293 -17.90 18.14 4.39
CA PHE A 293 -17.72 19.18 5.40
C PHE A 293 -16.89 18.67 6.58
N ARG A 294 -16.18 17.55 6.42
CA ARG A 294 -15.29 16.95 7.43
C ARG A 294 -16.03 16.61 8.73
N ASN A 295 -17.28 16.19 8.64
CA ASN A 295 -18.08 15.75 9.78
C ASN A 295 -18.66 14.35 9.53
N TYR A 296 -18.88 13.58 10.59
CA TYR A 296 -19.63 12.34 10.55
C TYR A 296 -21.13 12.62 10.65
N GLU A 297 -21.84 12.44 9.54
CA GLU A 297 -23.28 12.64 9.42
C GLU A 297 -24.01 11.30 9.36
N LEU A 298 -25.11 11.15 10.08
CA LEU A 298 -25.92 9.93 10.09
C LEU A 298 -26.60 9.71 8.73
N GLY A 299 -26.69 8.45 8.34
CA GLY A 299 -27.56 8.01 7.25
C GLY A 299 -29.04 7.97 7.64
N THR A 300 -29.90 7.84 6.64
CA THR A 300 -31.31 7.47 6.79
C THR A 300 -31.53 6.03 6.30
N ALA A 301 -32.69 5.45 6.60
CA ALA A 301 -33.11 4.16 6.05
C ALA A 301 -33.22 4.19 4.51
N ALA A 302 -33.45 5.36 3.92
CA ALA A 302 -33.50 5.55 2.46
C ALA A 302 -32.11 5.69 1.82
N ASN A 303 -31.03 5.44 2.58
CA ASN A 303 -29.65 5.72 2.15
C ASN A 303 -29.52 7.16 1.63
N THR A 304 -29.91 8.13 2.47
CA THR A 304 -29.62 9.56 2.27
C THR A 304 -28.94 10.13 3.51
N LEU A 305 -28.35 11.32 3.40
CA LEU A 305 -27.80 12.02 4.57
C LEU A 305 -28.94 12.62 5.41
N SER A 306 -28.90 12.42 6.72
CA SER A 306 -30.01 12.79 7.63
C SER A 306 -30.05 14.26 8.03
N GLY A 307 -28.99 15.04 7.77
CA GLY A 307 -28.83 16.38 8.33
C GLY A 307 -28.50 16.38 9.83
N ARG A 308 -28.12 15.22 10.40
CA ARG A 308 -27.74 15.04 11.80
C ARG A 308 -26.31 14.52 11.89
N CYS A 309 -25.47 15.17 12.69
CA CYS A 309 -24.02 14.93 12.67
C CYS A 309 -23.41 14.98 14.07
N LEU A 310 -22.18 14.49 14.19
CA LEU A 310 -21.40 14.59 15.41
C LEU A 310 -20.96 16.04 15.64
N ASN A 311 -21.12 16.51 16.88
CA ASN A 311 -20.50 17.72 17.38
C ASN A 311 -19.85 17.43 18.75
N VAL A 312 -18.83 18.21 19.09
CA VAL A 312 -18.27 18.31 20.44
C VAL A 312 -19.10 19.30 21.24
N ALA A 313 -19.65 18.87 22.38
CA ALA A 313 -20.51 19.72 23.22
C ALA A 313 -19.79 21.01 23.65
N ASP A 314 -18.61 20.85 24.24
CA ASP A 314 -17.74 21.91 24.77
C ASP A 314 -16.37 21.84 24.06
N PRO A 315 -16.23 22.49 22.88
CA PRO A 315 -15.04 22.38 22.04
C PRO A 315 -13.78 22.83 22.78
N GLY A 316 -12.67 22.12 22.58
CA GLY A 316 -11.39 22.42 23.23
C GLY A 316 -11.30 22.02 24.71
N THR A 317 -12.32 21.35 25.26
CA THR A 317 -12.33 20.91 26.67
C THR A 317 -12.15 19.39 26.78
N PRO A 318 -11.06 18.89 27.40
CA PRO A 318 -10.91 17.48 27.77
C PRO A 318 -12.12 16.97 28.58
N GLY A 319 -12.59 15.77 28.26
CA GLY A 319 -13.80 15.17 28.83
C GLY A 319 -15.10 15.62 28.19
N SER A 320 -15.10 16.60 27.27
CA SER A 320 -16.33 17.02 26.57
C SER A 320 -16.99 15.83 25.87
N GLY A 321 -18.30 15.68 26.05
CA GLY A 321 -19.07 14.68 25.33
C GLY A 321 -19.21 14.99 23.85
N LEU A 322 -19.43 13.95 23.05
CA LEU A 322 -20.04 14.10 21.73
C LEU A 322 -21.56 14.30 21.88
N VAL A 323 -22.14 15.06 20.97
CA VAL A 323 -23.59 15.30 20.86
C VAL A 323 -24.01 15.29 19.39
N ILE A 324 -25.26 14.92 19.13
CA ILE A 324 -25.86 15.05 17.81
C ILE A 324 -26.28 16.49 17.59
N ALA A 325 -25.80 17.12 16.53
CA ALA A 325 -26.31 18.40 16.04
C ALA A 325 -27.23 18.21 14.84
N THR A 326 -27.91 19.28 14.42
CA THR A 326 -28.81 19.28 13.26
C THR A 326 -28.60 20.50 12.38
N GLY A 327 -29.05 20.40 11.12
CA GLY A 327 -29.18 21.53 10.21
C GLY A 327 -27.84 22.09 9.74
N GLY A 328 -27.71 23.42 9.75
CA GLY A 328 -26.53 24.12 9.23
C GLY A 328 -25.21 23.69 9.87
N ASN A 329 -25.22 23.26 11.14
CA ASN A 329 -24.04 22.83 11.88
C ASN A 329 -23.35 21.60 11.29
N CYS A 330 -24.05 20.78 10.50
CA CYS A 330 -23.47 19.59 9.89
C CYS A 330 -22.69 19.87 8.61
N ARG A 331 -22.87 21.08 8.04
CA ARG A 331 -22.45 21.41 6.69
C ARG A 331 -21.86 22.82 6.59
N VAL A 332 -21.18 23.24 7.65
CA VAL A 332 -20.45 24.51 7.68
C VAL A 332 -19.09 24.30 7.02
N ARG A 333 -18.66 25.25 6.18
CA ARG A 333 -17.32 25.21 5.57
C ARG A 333 -16.23 25.77 6.47
N ALA A 334 -16.59 26.74 7.32
CA ALA A 334 -15.66 27.35 8.28
C ALA A 334 -15.26 26.34 9.36
N LEU A 335 -14.02 25.88 9.26
CA LEU A 335 -13.45 24.82 10.09
C LEU A 335 -13.34 25.27 11.55
N ASN A 336 -13.70 24.36 12.47
CA ASN A 336 -13.68 24.61 13.91
C ASN A 336 -13.67 23.28 14.70
N THR A 337 -13.30 23.38 15.97
CA THR A 337 -13.18 22.27 16.94
C THR A 337 -14.52 21.66 17.37
N ARG A 338 -15.67 22.26 16.99
CA ARG A 338 -16.99 21.77 17.38
C ARG A 338 -17.50 20.68 16.44
N GLN A 339 -17.42 20.91 15.14
CA GLN A 339 -18.16 20.10 14.15
C GLN A 339 -17.28 19.52 13.04
N HIS A 340 -15.97 19.73 13.10
CA HIS A 340 -15.05 19.14 12.15
C HIS A 340 -14.19 18.12 12.85
N PHE A 341 -13.99 16.99 12.18
CA PHE A 341 -13.14 15.91 12.63
C PHE A 341 -12.03 15.70 11.60
N ALA A 342 -10.90 15.18 12.06
CA ALA A 342 -9.80 14.79 11.20
C ALA A 342 -9.47 13.32 11.54
N PRO A 343 -10.04 12.33 10.83
CA PRO A 343 -9.60 10.96 10.99
C PRO A 343 -8.14 10.83 10.56
N PHE A 344 -7.36 10.06 11.31
CA PHE A 344 -6.06 9.63 10.83
C PHE A 344 -6.20 8.82 9.52
N PRO A 345 -5.21 8.87 8.61
CA PRO A 345 -5.27 8.19 7.32
C PRO A 345 -5.45 6.67 7.37
N TYR A 346 -5.34 6.06 8.55
CA TYR A 346 -5.45 4.63 8.77
C TYR A 346 -6.71 4.25 9.54
N VAL A 347 -7.57 5.20 9.92
CA VAL A 347 -8.86 4.91 10.55
C VAL A 347 -9.73 4.06 9.62
N GLY A 348 -9.59 4.24 8.31
CA GLY A 348 -10.29 3.48 7.29
C GLY A 348 -11.08 4.39 6.34
N PRO A 349 -11.35 3.94 5.11
CA PRO A 349 -12.05 4.74 4.10
C PRO A 349 -13.56 4.82 4.30
N GLY A 350 -14.15 4.01 5.19
CA GLY A 350 -15.58 3.72 5.08
C GLY A 350 -15.88 2.99 3.76
N VAL A 351 -16.85 3.48 2.99
CA VAL A 351 -17.25 2.95 1.67
C VAL A 351 -16.51 3.62 0.51
N ALA A 352 -15.42 4.36 0.76
CA ALA A 352 -14.60 4.90 -0.31
C ALA A 352 -13.97 3.76 -1.11
N GLY A 353 -13.76 3.99 -2.40
CA GLY A 353 -13.14 3.04 -3.30
C GLY A 353 -13.83 3.01 -4.65
N MET A 354 -13.68 1.89 -5.36
CA MET A 354 -14.35 1.69 -6.63
C MET A 354 -15.80 1.31 -6.44
N ARG A 355 -16.65 2.01 -7.18
CA ARG A 355 -18.05 1.64 -7.32
C ARG A 355 -18.30 1.37 -8.79
N THR A 356 -18.92 0.23 -9.08
CA THR A 356 -19.34 -0.14 -10.42
C THR A 356 -20.56 0.70 -10.82
N ALA A 357 -20.37 2.01 -10.95
CA ALA A 357 -21.32 2.86 -11.64
C ALA A 357 -20.86 2.97 -13.08
N ALA A 358 -21.68 2.49 -14.01
CA ALA A 358 -21.45 2.68 -15.43
C ALA A 358 -21.43 4.18 -15.72
N CYS A 359 -20.40 4.65 -16.42
CA CYS A 359 -20.39 5.99 -16.96
C CYS A 359 -21.35 6.09 -18.16
N PRO A 360 -22.49 6.79 -18.07
CA PRO A 360 -23.42 6.89 -19.19
C PRO A 360 -22.85 7.69 -20.38
N GLU A 361 -21.82 8.50 -20.13
CA GLU A 361 -21.29 9.48 -21.09
C GLU A 361 -20.47 8.86 -22.25
N ARG A 362 -20.06 7.59 -22.18
CA ARG A 362 -19.31 6.91 -23.25
C ARG A 362 -19.74 5.44 -23.41
N PRO A 363 -20.74 5.15 -24.26
CA PRO A 363 -21.11 3.77 -24.58
C PRO A 363 -19.95 2.95 -25.16
N ALA A 364 -19.02 3.60 -25.86
CA ALA A 364 -17.89 2.97 -26.52
C ALA A 364 -16.67 2.72 -25.62
N HIS A 365 -16.60 3.34 -24.43
CA HIS A 365 -15.50 3.15 -23.50
C HIS A 365 -16.08 2.92 -22.10
N PRO A 366 -16.12 1.67 -21.62
CA PRO A 366 -16.54 1.44 -20.25
C PRO A 366 -15.59 2.23 -19.33
N CYS A 367 -16.16 3.07 -18.46
CA CYS A 367 -15.41 3.66 -17.37
C CYS A 367 -16.04 3.31 -16.03
N GLU A 368 -15.19 3.32 -15.02
CA GLU A 368 -15.55 3.07 -13.63
C GLU A 368 -15.49 4.37 -12.84
N LEU A 369 -16.45 4.55 -11.95
CA LEU A 369 -16.51 5.67 -11.04
C LEU A 369 -15.86 5.27 -9.71
N ALA A 370 -14.83 5.99 -9.30
CA ALA A 370 -14.07 5.62 -8.12
C ALA A 370 -13.59 6.83 -7.32
N GLN A 371 -13.43 6.60 -6.03
CA GLN A 371 -12.51 7.39 -5.22
C GLN A 371 -11.15 6.67 -5.21
N LEU A 372 -10.09 7.36 -5.61
CA LEU A 372 -8.74 6.80 -5.68
C LEU A 372 -8.14 6.77 -4.27
N ARG A 373 -8.23 5.63 -3.59
CA ARG A 373 -7.72 5.47 -2.22
C ARG A 373 -6.22 5.25 -2.20
N ASN A 374 -5.52 5.92 -1.30
CA ASN A 374 -4.11 5.65 -1.06
C ASN A 374 -3.94 4.28 -0.36
N ALA A 375 -3.23 3.35 -0.99
CA ALA A 375 -2.98 2.02 -0.45
C ALA A 375 -2.25 2.05 0.92
N VAL A 376 -1.34 3.01 1.13
CA VAL A 376 -0.61 3.14 2.39
C VAL A 376 -1.32 4.01 3.42
N ALA A 377 -2.44 4.63 3.06
CA ALA A 377 -3.21 5.50 3.92
C ALA A 377 -4.69 5.36 3.53
N PRO A 378 -5.31 4.20 3.84
CA PRO A 378 -6.58 3.78 3.23
C PRO A 378 -7.76 4.71 3.55
N GLY A 379 -7.69 5.50 4.62
CA GLY A 379 -8.66 6.54 4.94
C GLY A 379 -8.55 7.80 4.08
N TYR A 380 -7.50 7.93 3.26
CA TYR A 380 -7.28 9.07 2.38
C TYR A 380 -7.47 8.68 0.91
N CYS A 381 -8.09 9.61 0.20
CA CYS A 381 -8.42 9.55 -1.21
C CYS A 381 -7.71 10.69 -1.94
N ALA A 382 -7.37 10.47 -3.21
CA ALA A 382 -6.97 11.55 -4.10
C ALA A 382 -8.08 12.59 -4.17
N ALA A 383 -7.72 13.86 -4.05
CA ALA A 383 -8.64 14.98 -4.10
C ALA A 383 -8.08 16.06 -5.03
N ALA A 384 -8.92 16.54 -5.94
CA ALA A 384 -8.66 17.70 -6.77
C ALA A 384 -8.98 18.98 -5.98
N ILE A 385 -8.01 19.90 -5.91
CA ILE A 385 -8.26 21.23 -5.37
C ILE A 385 -8.64 22.18 -6.51
N ASP A 386 -9.66 22.99 -6.22
CA ASP A 386 -9.95 24.21 -6.96
C ASP A 386 -10.11 25.35 -5.94
N ASP A 387 -9.44 26.47 -6.21
CA ASP A 387 -9.37 27.68 -5.37
C ASP A 387 -10.74 28.22 -4.94
N SER A 388 -11.81 27.86 -5.64
CA SER A 388 -13.17 28.27 -5.28
C SER A 388 -13.69 27.62 -3.99
N ASN A 389 -13.21 26.43 -3.63
CA ASN A 389 -13.88 25.58 -2.63
C ASN A 389 -13.04 25.24 -1.38
N ASN A 390 -11.74 25.58 -1.36
CA ASN A 390 -10.87 25.26 -0.24
C ASN A 390 -10.42 26.54 0.48
N ILE A 391 -10.89 26.71 1.72
CA ILE A 391 -10.56 27.84 2.60
C ILE A 391 -9.04 27.95 2.82
N TYR A 392 -8.31 26.84 2.75
CA TYR A 392 -6.88 26.82 3.00
C TYR A 392 -6.00 27.22 1.82
N VAL A 393 -6.46 27.04 0.58
CA VAL A 393 -5.60 27.20 -0.60
C VAL A 393 -5.50 28.66 -1.04
N ARG A 394 -6.49 29.49 -0.67
CA ARG A 394 -6.52 30.92 -1.04
C ARG A 394 -5.32 31.72 -0.54
N GLN A 395 -4.58 31.23 0.46
CA GLN A 395 -3.64 32.08 1.19
C GLN A 395 -2.22 32.08 0.61
N GLU A 396 -1.81 31.10 -0.20
CA GLU A 396 -0.39 30.98 -0.60
C GLU A 396 -0.13 30.94 -2.11
N VAL A 397 -1.03 30.38 -2.95
CA VAL A 397 -0.85 30.40 -4.41
C VAL A 397 -2.20 30.50 -5.13
N PRO A 398 -2.68 31.71 -5.47
CA PRO A 398 -3.83 31.84 -6.35
C PRO A 398 -3.50 31.22 -7.72
N ASP A 399 -4.43 30.45 -8.27
CA ASP A 399 -4.45 29.83 -9.60
C ASP A 399 -3.71 28.49 -9.78
N GLU A 400 -3.19 27.85 -8.72
CA GLU A 400 -2.63 26.50 -8.81
C GLU A 400 -3.68 25.41 -8.51
N THR A 401 -4.18 24.75 -9.54
CA THR A 401 -4.88 23.47 -9.36
C THR A 401 -3.86 22.35 -9.16
N PHE A 402 -4.09 21.48 -8.19
CA PHE A 402 -3.27 20.28 -7.97
C PHE A 402 -4.09 19.18 -7.31
N MET A 403 -3.57 17.97 -7.42
CA MET A 403 -4.06 16.78 -6.73
C MET A 403 -3.32 16.61 -5.40
N PHE A 404 -4.03 16.25 -4.35
CA PHE A 404 -3.46 15.93 -3.04
C PHE A 404 -4.26 14.80 -2.39
N PRO A 405 -3.66 14.01 -1.51
CA PRO A 405 -4.42 13.11 -0.64
C PRO A 405 -5.24 13.92 0.38
N SER A 406 -6.49 13.53 0.60
CA SER A 406 -7.37 14.08 1.66
C SER A 406 -8.22 12.96 2.20
N GLU A 407 -8.80 13.12 3.38
CA GLU A 407 -9.78 12.20 3.95
C GLU A 407 -10.87 11.83 2.94
N CYS A 408 -11.17 10.54 2.81
CA CYS A 408 -12.18 10.06 1.88
C CYS A 408 -13.60 10.49 2.28
N PHE A 409 -14.19 11.43 1.54
CA PHE A 409 -15.56 11.88 1.74
C PHE A 409 -16.56 10.81 1.31
N GLN A 410 -17.54 10.55 2.16
CA GLN A 410 -18.60 9.57 1.95
C GLN A 410 -19.92 10.26 1.69
N ASN A 411 -20.67 9.70 0.75
CA ASN A 411 -22.08 10.02 0.56
C ASN A 411 -22.83 8.71 0.28
N PRO A 412 -24.05 8.54 0.82
CA PRO A 412 -24.90 7.41 0.45
C PRO A 412 -25.07 7.27 -1.06
N SER A 413 -25.24 8.39 -1.75
CA SER A 413 -25.33 8.50 -3.20
C SER A 413 -23.96 8.86 -3.77
N VAL A 414 -23.46 8.03 -4.70
CA VAL A 414 -22.17 8.29 -5.35
C VAL A 414 -22.19 9.59 -6.12
N ALA A 415 -23.32 9.91 -6.76
CA ALA A 415 -23.49 11.13 -7.54
C ALA A 415 -23.36 12.40 -6.68
N ASP A 416 -23.61 12.29 -5.37
CA ASP A 416 -23.52 13.39 -4.40
C ASP A 416 -22.19 13.37 -3.61
N THR A 417 -21.26 12.46 -3.95
CA THR A 417 -19.88 12.53 -3.47
C THR A 417 -19.21 13.75 -4.10
N ASP A 418 -18.39 14.47 -3.34
CA ASP A 418 -17.75 15.68 -3.85
C ASP A 418 -16.95 15.37 -5.12
N TRP A 419 -17.19 16.16 -6.17
CA TRP A 419 -16.54 15.98 -7.46
C TRP A 419 -15.02 15.90 -7.32
N SER A 420 -14.45 16.61 -6.34
CA SER A 420 -13.01 16.64 -6.10
C SER A 420 -12.41 15.25 -5.82
N GLN A 421 -13.18 14.31 -5.28
CA GLN A 421 -12.68 12.96 -4.96
C GLN A 421 -13.27 11.86 -5.85
N LEU A 422 -14.11 12.23 -6.81
CA LEU A 422 -14.84 11.29 -7.65
C LEU A 422 -14.29 11.29 -9.06
N PHE A 423 -13.53 10.25 -9.40
CA PHE A 423 -12.85 10.11 -10.68
C PHE A 423 -13.54 9.06 -11.53
N ARG A 424 -13.55 9.29 -12.83
CA ARG A 424 -13.87 8.31 -13.87
C ARG A 424 -12.55 7.80 -14.43
N LEU A 425 -12.37 6.49 -14.36
CA LEU A 425 -11.17 5.80 -14.82
C LEU A 425 -11.47 4.93 -16.04
N PRO A 426 -10.48 4.67 -16.90
CA PRO A 426 -10.58 3.56 -17.85
C PRO A 426 -11.04 2.30 -17.11
N ALA A 427 -11.96 1.51 -17.69
CA ALA A 427 -12.44 0.29 -17.05
C ALA A 427 -11.29 -0.61 -16.63
N THR A 428 -11.49 -1.37 -15.55
CA THR A 428 -10.53 -2.40 -15.19
C THR A 428 -10.55 -3.44 -16.30
N PRO A 429 -9.43 -3.63 -17.02
CA PRO A 429 -9.40 -4.62 -18.08
C PRO A 429 -9.51 -6.01 -17.45
N THR A 430 -10.29 -6.88 -18.09
CA THR A 430 -10.46 -8.27 -17.64
C THR A 430 -9.35 -9.14 -18.21
N GLY A 431 -8.78 -10.00 -17.37
CA GLY A 431 -7.71 -10.94 -17.75
C GLY A 431 -6.32 -10.54 -17.24
N THR A 432 -5.49 -11.55 -17.00
CA THR A 432 -4.13 -11.39 -16.47
C THR A 432 -3.26 -10.61 -17.44
N GLY A 433 -2.67 -9.51 -16.96
CA GLY A 433 -1.75 -8.67 -17.73
C GLY A 433 -2.44 -7.66 -18.66
N ALA A 434 -3.76 -7.58 -18.62
CA ALA A 434 -4.51 -6.64 -19.44
C ALA A 434 -4.34 -5.20 -18.91
N SER A 435 -4.33 -4.23 -19.82
CA SER A 435 -4.21 -2.80 -19.53
C SER A 435 -5.18 -2.01 -20.41
N GLU A 436 -5.85 -1.00 -19.85
CA GLU A 436 -6.76 -0.13 -20.59
C GLU A 436 -6.25 1.32 -20.58
N PRO A 437 -5.94 1.90 -21.75
CA PRO A 437 -5.58 3.30 -21.85
C PRO A 437 -6.82 4.20 -21.85
N GLY A 438 -6.69 5.39 -21.27
CA GLY A 438 -7.68 6.45 -21.40
C GLY A 438 -7.47 7.57 -20.38
N PRO A 439 -8.27 8.64 -20.48
CA PRO A 439 -8.17 9.74 -19.53
C PRO A 439 -8.74 9.33 -18.16
N ILE A 440 -8.10 9.82 -17.11
CA ILE A 440 -8.68 9.87 -15.76
C ILE A 440 -9.23 11.27 -15.57
N TYR A 441 -10.50 11.40 -15.21
CA TYR A 441 -11.13 12.71 -15.13
C TYR A 441 -12.20 12.80 -14.06
N THR A 442 -12.47 14.02 -13.60
CA THR A 442 -13.62 14.36 -12.77
C THR A 442 -14.54 15.34 -13.52
N VAL A 443 -15.75 15.57 -12.99
CA VAL A 443 -16.74 16.48 -13.57
C VAL A 443 -17.17 17.51 -12.53
N LYS A 444 -16.81 18.77 -12.74
CA LYS A 444 -17.23 19.92 -11.92
C LYS A 444 -18.34 20.67 -12.65
N GLY A 445 -19.58 20.51 -12.20
CA GLY A 445 -20.75 21.04 -12.91
C GLY A 445 -20.87 20.38 -14.29
N THR A 446 -20.71 21.15 -15.37
CA THR A 446 -20.67 20.64 -16.75
C THR A 446 -19.26 20.50 -17.32
N THR A 447 -18.24 20.92 -16.56
CA THR A 447 -16.85 20.93 -17.04
C THR A 447 -16.15 19.64 -16.67
N ARG A 448 -15.55 19.01 -17.68
CA ARG A 448 -14.70 17.83 -17.50
C ARG A 448 -13.26 18.24 -17.25
N LEU A 449 -12.69 17.75 -16.14
CA LEU A 449 -11.32 18.02 -15.74
C LEU A 449 -10.50 16.72 -15.76
N CYS A 450 -9.57 16.61 -16.70
CA CYS A 450 -8.66 15.48 -16.87
C CYS A 450 -7.41 15.67 -16.01
N LEU A 451 -6.87 14.56 -15.49
CA LEU A 451 -5.61 14.57 -14.78
C LEU A 451 -4.45 14.68 -15.76
N GLU A 452 -3.54 15.62 -15.51
CA GLU A 452 -2.37 15.90 -16.35
C GLU A 452 -1.15 16.22 -15.47
N PRO A 453 0.03 15.63 -15.71
CA PRO A 453 1.25 16.04 -15.03
C PRO A 453 1.79 17.36 -15.61
N ASN A 454 2.14 18.31 -14.75
CA ASN A 454 2.82 19.54 -15.17
C ASN A 454 4.34 19.33 -15.37
N ALA A 455 5.06 20.40 -15.73
CA ALA A 455 6.51 20.37 -15.93
C ALA A 455 7.31 19.94 -14.67
N ARG A 456 6.74 20.10 -13.47
CA ARG A 456 7.31 19.63 -12.19
C ARG A 456 6.89 18.20 -11.84
N ARG A 457 6.18 17.51 -12.75
CA ARG A 457 5.60 16.18 -12.58
C ARG A 457 4.53 16.11 -11.48
N LEU A 458 3.95 17.23 -11.09
CA LEU A 458 2.80 17.26 -10.19
C LEU A 458 1.53 17.09 -11.03
N VAL A 459 0.59 16.28 -10.54
CA VAL A 459 -0.66 16.00 -11.24
C VAL A 459 -1.67 17.08 -10.90
N GLN A 460 -2.30 17.62 -11.94
CA GLN A 460 -3.27 18.71 -11.85
C GLN A 460 -4.56 18.32 -12.59
N PRO A 461 -5.73 18.75 -12.09
CA PRO A 461 -6.96 18.68 -12.85
C PRO A 461 -7.03 19.87 -13.83
N LEU A 462 -6.95 19.59 -15.13
CA LEU A 462 -7.03 20.57 -16.21
C LEU A 462 -8.22 20.27 -17.13
N ARG A 463 -8.70 21.25 -17.90
CA ARG A 463 -9.81 21.01 -18.82
C ARG A 463 -9.42 19.93 -19.83
N CYS A 464 -10.29 18.93 -20.00
CA CYS A 464 -10.01 17.86 -20.94
C CYS A 464 -9.91 18.39 -22.38
N ASP A 465 -8.77 18.15 -23.03
CA ASP A 465 -8.50 18.51 -24.43
C ASP A 465 -8.15 17.28 -25.30
N GLY A 466 -7.96 16.11 -24.66
CA GLY A 466 -7.63 14.86 -25.34
C GLY A 466 -6.14 14.74 -25.71
N SER A 467 -5.28 15.60 -25.17
CA SER A 467 -3.83 15.50 -25.34
C SER A 467 -3.27 14.17 -24.81
N ALA A 468 -2.08 13.82 -25.31
CA ALA A 468 -1.36 12.63 -24.86
C ALA A 468 -0.99 12.72 -23.36
N GLU A 469 -0.78 13.94 -22.84
CA GLU A 469 -0.45 14.18 -21.43
C GLU A 469 -1.63 13.87 -20.50
N GLN A 470 -2.86 13.90 -21.00
CA GLN A 470 -4.08 13.55 -20.27
C GLN A 470 -4.44 12.06 -20.36
N GLN A 471 -3.64 11.25 -21.06
CA GLN A 471 -3.85 9.81 -21.14
C GLN A 471 -3.15 9.09 -19.99
N TRP A 472 -3.79 8.03 -19.50
CA TRP A 472 -3.26 7.16 -18.46
C TRP A 472 -3.49 5.71 -18.87
N VAL A 473 -2.65 4.81 -18.41
CA VAL A 473 -2.80 3.37 -18.60
C VAL A 473 -3.12 2.76 -17.24
N ARG A 474 -4.31 2.18 -17.13
CA ARG A 474 -4.72 1.42 -15.95
C ARG A 474 -4.47 -0.06 -16.20
N TYR A 475 -3.67 -0.68 -15.34
CA TYR A 475 -3.45 -2.11 -15.36
C TYR A 475 -4.55 -2.83 -14.57
N GLY A 476 -4.98 -4.00 -15.05
CA GLY A 476 -5.87 -4.89 -14.32
C GLY A 476 -5.10 -5.75 -13.32
N ASP A 477 -5.62 -6.94 -13.06
CA ASP A 477 -4.84 -7.99 -12.42
C ASP A 477 -3.72 -8.42 -13.37
N THR A 478 -2.46 -8.24 -12.98
CA THR A 478 -1.32 -8.65 -13.82
C THR A 478 -0.76 -10.02 -13.44
N GLY A 479 -1.27 -10.64 -12.38
CA GLY A 479 -0.68 -11.82 -11.74
C GLY A 479 0.59 -11.50 -10.95
N ASP A 480 1.04 -10.25 -10.96
CA ASP A 480 2.14 -9.73 -10.16
C ASP A 480 1.59 -8.60 -9.27
N TYR A 481 1.77 -8.76 -7.95
CA TYR A 481 1.34 -7.78 -6.95
C TYR A 481 1.94 -6.40 -7.19
N ASP A 482 3.18 -6.39 -7.71
CA ASP A 482 3.84 -5.16 -8.04
C ASP A 482 3.03 -4.44 -9.10
N THR A 483 2.75 -5.09 -10.24
CA THR A 483 2.19 -4.43 -11.43
C THR A 483 0.68 -4.40 -11.50
N GLU A 484 -0.03 -5.15 -10.66
CA GLU A 484 -1.49 -5.13 -10.65
C GLU A 484 -2.02 -3.75 -10.26
N TYR A 485 -3.04 -3.31 -10.98
CA TYR A 485 -3.82 -2.12 -10.64
C TYR A 485 -3.10 -0.78 -10.68
N ARG A 486 -1.86 -0.78 -11.16
CA ARG A 486 -1.08 0.44 -11.40
C ARG A 486 -1.77 1.37 -12.36
N ILE A 487 -1.56 2.66 -12.13
CA ILE A 487 -1.88 3.72 -13.07
C ILE A 487 -0.58 4.36 -13.51
N THR A 488 -0.31 4.30 -14.82
CA THR A 488 0.91 4.84 -15.40
C THR A 488 0.62 5.90 -16.45
N HIS A 489 1.56 6.81 -16.62
CA HIS A 489 1.54 7.81 -17.68
C HIS A 489 2.24 7.25 -18.92
N PRO A 490 1.58 7.15 -20.08
CA PRO A 490 2.08 6.42 -21.24
C PRO A 490 3.34 7.04 -21.85
N ALA A 491 3.49 8.38 -21.81
CA ALA A 491 4.65 9.04 -22.40
C ALA A 491 5.92 8.82 -21.58
N THR A 492 5.79 8.63 -20.26
CA THR A 492 6.93 8.55 -19.34
C THR A 492 7.14 7.16 -18.73
N GLY A 493 6.15 6.26 -18.82
CA GLY A 493 6.16 4.95 -18.15
C GLY A 493 6.18 5.03 -16.63
N ARG A 494 5.82 6.20 -16.07
CA ARG A 494 5.88 6.51 -14.63
C ARG A 494 4.53 6.35 -13.98
N CYS A 495 4.52 6.12 -12.67
CA CYS A 495 3.32 5.82 -11.89
C CYS A 495 2.73 7.08 -11.25
N LEU A 496 1.40 7.12 -11.18
CA LEU A 496 0.66 8.04 -10.32
C LEU A 496 0.90 7.66 -8.85
N THR A 497 1.50 8.57 -8.07
CA THR A 497 1.83 8.33 -6.65
C THR A 497 1.81 9.63 -5.82
N ILE A 498 1.94 9.50 -4.51
CA ILE A 498 2.15 10.63 -3.59
C ILE A 498 3.64 10.66 -3.25
N PRO A 499 4.36 11.77 -3.53
CA PRO A 499 5.76 11.91 -3.12
C PRO A 499 5.92 11.77 -1.61
N GLY A 500 7.03 11.18 -1.16
CA GLY A 500 7.50 11.31 0.23
C GLY A 500 6.67 10.63 1.32
N THR A 501 5.71 9.74 1.00
CA THR A 501 4.89 9.12 2.06
C THR A 501 5.70 8.27 3.03
N GLU A 502 6.84 7.70 2.63
CA GLU A 502 7.56 6.76 3.50
C GLU A 502 8.40 7.47 4.59
N GLU A 503 9.03 8.60 4.26
CA GLU A 503 9.80 9.38 5.23
C GLU A 503 8.87 10.14 6.19
N ALA A 504 7.77 10.69 5.66
CA ALA A 504 6.68 11.25 6.45
C ALA A 504 5.90 10.20 7.27
N GLN A 505 5.99 8.91 6.93
CA GLN A 505 5.47 7.79 7.74
C GLN A 505 6.49 7.27 8.77
N ARG A 506 7.79 7.41 8.50
CA ARG A 506 8.88 6.97 9.40
C ARG A 506 9.13 7.96 10.52
N ASP A 507 8.75 9.22 10.38
CA ASP A 507 8.71 10.17 11.49
C ASP A 507 7.25 10.37 11.98
N PRO A 508 6.78 9.55 12.94
CA PRO A 508 5.44 9.67 13.49
C PRO A 508 5.33 10.80 14.51
N SER A 509 6.31 11.71 14.61
CA SER A 509 6.13 12.89 15.44
C SER A 509 4.91 13.66 14.91
N PHE A 510 3.85 13.59 15.71
CA PHE A 510 2.52 14.13 15.42
C PHE A 510 2.58 15.60 14.97
N HIS A 511 3.59 16.32 15.47
CA HIS A 511 3.87 17.72 15.20
C HIS A 511 4.17 17.98 13.72
N ASP A 512 5.03 17.18 13.09
CA ASP A 512 5.27 17.31 11.65
C ASP A 512 4.14 16.69 10.86
N PHE A 513 3.51 15.59 11.30
CA PHE A 513 2.43 15.02 10.51
C PHE A 513 1.28 16.00 10.25
N GLN A 514 0.72 16.67 11.26
CA GLN A 514 -0.40 17.60 11.01
C GLN A 514 0.08 18.92 10.38
N ALA A 515 1.19 19.49 10.86
CA ALA A 515 1.72 20.75 10.33
C ALA A 515 2.22 20.60 8.88
N HIS A 516 2.82 19.46 8.52
CA HIS A 516 3.33 19.16 7.18
C HIS A 516 2.23 18.68 6.21
N TRP A 517 1.12 18.15 6.74
CA TRP A 517 -0.08 17.87 5.93
C TRP A 517 -0.89 19.10 5.57
N TYR A 518 -0.93 20.09 6.46
CA TYR A 518 -1.61 21.35 6.20
C TYR A 518 -0.67 22.46 5.73
N SER A 519 0.65 22.32 5.83
CA SER A 519 1.60 23.25 5.20
C SER A 519 1.73 22.90 3.72
N TYR A 520 1.31 23.84 2.88
CA TYR A 520 1.24 23.69 1.42
C TYR A 520 2.61 23.69 0.73
N THR A 521 3.70 23.63 1.50
CA THR A 521 5.07 23.88 1.06
C THR A 521 5.76 22.70 0.35
N GLY A 522 5.02 21.69 -0.14
CA GLY A 522 5.48 20.92 -1.31
C GLY A 522 5.52 19.39 -1.31
N PRO A 523 5.61 18.63 -0.20
CA PRO A 523 5.83 17.18 -0.29
C PRO A 523 4.58 16.34 -0.56
N GLN A 524 3.37 16.92 -0.54
CA GLN A 524 2.13 16.12 -0.54
C GLN A 524 1.28 16.24 -1.80
N LYS A 525 1.73 17.03 -2.78
CA LYS A 525 1.05 17.11 -4.07
C LYS A 525 1.27 15.79 -4.82
N MET A 526 0.21 15.16 -5.29
CA MET A 526 0.32 13.93 -6.08
C MET A 526 1.14 14.19 -7.34
N GLY A 527 1.93 13.21 -7.75
CA GLY A 527 2.87 13.36 -8.85
C GLY A 527 3.07 12.09 -9.66
N VAL A 528 3.90 12.22 -10.69
CA VAL A 528 4.30 11.15 -11.60
C VAL A 528 5.77 10.79 -11.34
N LEU A 529 5.99 9.70 -10.60
CA LEU A 529 7.32 9.23 -10.20
C LEU A 529 7.63 7.88 -10.87
N PRO A 530 8.92 7.47 -10.97
CA PRO A 530 9.27 6.14 -11.46
C PRO A 530 8.41 5.08 -10.78
N CYS A 531 7.82 4.18 -11.55
CA CYS A 531 7.13 3.03 -10.99
C CYS A 531 8.13 2.22 -10.18
N ARG A 532 7.79 1.89 -8.93
CA ARG A 532 8.61 0.98 -8.14
C ARG A 532 8.62 -0.38 -8.85
N THR A 533 9.79 -0.86 -9.20
CA THR A 533 10.04 -2.27 -9.48
C THR A 533 10.93 -2.74 -8.34
N GLU A 534 10.54 -3.75 -7.58
CA GLU A 534 11.32 -4.22 -6.42
C GLU A 534 12.76 -4.67 -6.78
N ASP A 535 13.10 -4.78 -8.07
CA ASP A 535 14.42 -5.14 -8.60
C ASP A 535 15.53 -4.06 -8.44
N ARG A 536 15.37 -3.05 -7.56
CA ARG A 536 16.48 -2.11 -7.27
C ARG A 536 17.43 -2.74 -6.24
N PRO A 537 18.76 -2.79 -6.50
CA PRO A 537 19.72 -3.42 -5.59
C PRO A 537 19.64 -2.80 -4.20
N ALA A 538 19.72 -3.65 -3.17
CA ALA A 538 19.55 -3.29 -1.76
C ALA A 538 20.61 -2.31 -1.21
N ASP A 539 21.60 -1.93 -2.01
CA ASP A 539 22.76 -1.16 -1.59
C ASP A 539 22.58 0.38 -1.81
N ASP A 540 21.49 0.82 -2.46
CA ASP A 540 21.11 2.24 -2.55
C ASP A 540 20.30 2.65 -1.29
N ASP A 541 20.99 2.76 -0.14
CA ASP A 541 20.42 3.03 1.20
C ASP A 541 19.65 4.37 1.35
N GLU A 542 19.66 5.25 0.34
CA GLU A 542 19.04 6.58 0.40
C GLU A 542 17.72 6.73 -0.39
N SER A 543 17.22 5.69 -1.07
CA SER A 543 15.95 5.80 -1.82
C SER A 543 14.94 4.72 -1.42
N VAL A 544 14.30 4.94 -0.28
CA VAL A 544 13.16 4.14 0.17
C VAL A 544 11.96 4.38 -0.76
N ALA A 545 11.15 3.35 -0.97
CA ALA A 545 10.41 3.15 -2.20
C ALA A 545 8.89 3.33 -2.04
N LEU A 546 8.26 4.11 -2.92
CA LEU A 546 6.86 4.54 -2.77
C LEU A 546 5.88 3.61 -3.51
N PRO A 547 4.82 3.09 -2.86
CA PRO A 547 3.76 2.34 -3.53
C PRO A 547 2.87 3.24 -4.42
N SER A 548 2.20 2.62 -5.39
CA SER A 548 1.27 3.34 -6.28
C SER A 548 -0.02 3.71 -5.55
N LEU A 549 -0.63 4.82 -5.96
CA LEU A 549 -1.86 5.38 -5.37
C LEU A 549 -3.11 4.55 -5.60
N VAL A 550 -3.06 3.50 -6.42
CA VAL A 550 -4.24 2.72 -6.79
C VAL A 550 -3.91 1.26 -6.61
N GLN A 551 -4.14 0.76 -5.40
CA GLN A 551 -4.53 -0.63 -5.28
C GLN A 551 -6.06 -0.68 -5.41
N LEU A 552 -6.52 -1.17 -6.55
CA LEU A 552 -7.77 -1.94 -6.55
C LEU A 552 -7.62 -2.98 -5.45
N GLN A 553 -8.68 -3.13 -4.68
CA GLN A 553 -8.71 -3.96 -3.49
C GLN A 553 -8.47 -5.43 -3.87
N LYS A 554 -7.20 -5.83 -4.00
CA LYS A 554 -6.72 -7.13 -3.54
C LYS A 554 -6.03 -6.91 -2.21
N TRP A 555 -6.85 -6.97 -1.17
CA TRP A 555 -6.62 -7.81 -0.02
C TRP A 555 -5.18 -8.29 0.21
N ASN A 556 -4.46 -7.53 1.05
CA ASN A 556 -3.35 -7.95 1.90
C ASN A 556 -1.93 -8.07 1.31
N SER A 557 -0.96 -7.34 1.88
CA SER A 557 0.38 -7.89 2.22
C SER A 557 1.16 -6.95 3.16
N PRO A 558 1.78 -7.46 4.25
CA PRO A 558 2.66 -6.68 5.14
C PRO A 558 4.14 -6.67 4.67
N GLY A 559 4.91 -5.68 5.13
CA GLY A 559 6.34 -5.51 4.82
C GLY A 559 7.21 -6.71 5.23
N MET A 560 8.04 -7.18 4.30
CA MET A 560 8.99 -8.29 4.49
C MET A 560 10.40 -7.82 4.81
N VAL A 561 11.11 -8.61 5.62
CA VAL A 561 12.56 -8.48 5.85
C VAL A 561 13.27 -9.57 5.07
N VAL A 562 14.04 -9.19 4.05
CA VAL A 562 14.92 -10.10 3.30
C VAL A 562 16.23 -10.26 4.08
N ARG A 563 16.58 -11.48 4.50
CA ARG A 563 17.92 -11.77 5.02
C ARG A 563 18.71 -12.51 3.94
N GLY A 564 19.77 -11.89 3.44
CA GLY A 564 20.75 -12.56 2.59
C GLY A 564 21.54 -13.57 3.41
N GLY A 565 21.31 -14.86 3.19
CA GLY A 565 22.24 -15.90 3.63
C GLY A 565 23.37 -16.01 2.61
N GLU A 566 24.61 -15.80 3.05
CA GLU A 566 25.79 -16.26 2.31
C GLU A 566 25.79 -17.79 2.31
N GLU A 567 25.70 -18.41 1.14
CA GLU A 567 25.96 -19.84 0.99
C GLU A 567 27.46 -20.10 1.14
N GLY A 568 27.78 -21.07 1.99
CA GLY A 568 29.14 -21.49 2.33
C GLY A 568 29.98 -21.88 1.12
N GLY A 569 31.24 -21.47 1.16
CA GLY A 569 32.26 -21.83 0.19
C GLY A 569 32.45 -23.35 0.11
N GLY A 570 32.42 -23.87 -1.11
CA GLY A 570 32.82 -25.24 -1.41
C GLY A 570 34.31 -25.42 -1.14
N THR A 571 34.65 -26.39 -0.30
CA THR A 571 36.03 -26.82 -0.03
C THR A 571 36.60 -27.52 -1.27
N PRO A 572 37.80 -27.17 -1.75
CA PRO A 572 38.46 -27.90 -2.85
C PRO A 572 38.98 -29.27 -2.37
N PRO A 573 39.22 -30.23 -3.30
CA PRO A 573 39.59 -31.59 -2.95
C PRO A 573 41.00 -31.65 -2.33
N ALA A 574 41.12 -32.35 -1.20
CA ALA A 574 42.38 -32.55 -0.50
C ALA A 574 43.28 -33.58 -1.22
N GLU A 575 44.53 -33.21 -1.48
CA GLU A 575 45.62 -34.15 -1.78
C GLU A 575 46.02 -34.95 -0.53
N PRO A 576 46.52 -36.20 -0.68
CA PRO A 576 46.87 -37.06 0.43
C PRO A 576 48.31 -36.78 0.90
N VAL A 577 48.49 -36.57 2.20
CA VAL A 577 49.80 -36.51 2.88
C VAL A 577 49.82 -37.54 4.02
N PRO A 578 50.91 -38.29 4.23
CA PRO A 578 50.88 -39.62 4.84
C PRO A 578 50.92 -39.62 6.38
N ALA A 579 50.49 -40.75 6.92
CA ALA A 579 50.39 -41.05 8.34
C ALA A 579 51.74 -40.98 9.09
N GLY A 580 51.70 -40.41 10.29
CA GLY A 580 52.70 -40.58 11.35
C GLY A 580 52.05 -40.39 12.73
N PRO A 581 52.48 -41.13 13.78
CA PRO A 581 51.63 -41.44 14.93
C PRO A 581 52.07 -40.75 16.24
N LEU A 582 51.32 -41.05 17.32
CA LEU A 582 51.53 -40.73 18.75
C LEU A 582 51.04 -39.33 19.17
N ARG A 583 50.42 -39.12 20.33
CA ARG A 583 50.13 -39.97 21.50
C ARG A 583 49.09 -39.24 22.37
N ASP A 584 48.49 -40.02 23.25
CA ASP A 584 47.71 -39.66 24.44
C ASP A 584 48.11 -38.34 25.11
N LEU A 585 47.11 -37.62 25.64
CA LEU A 585 47.04 -37.16 27.03
C LEU A 585 45.74 -36.32 27.25
N LEU A 586 44.70 -36.98 27.75
CA LEU A 586 43.75 -36.36 28.68
C LEU A 586 44.45 -36.20 30.04
N PRO A 587 44.08 -35.17 30.83
CA PRO A 587 43.19 -35.52 31.93
C PRO A 587 42.10 -34.49 32.24
N ASP A 588 41.05 -35.03 32.85
CA ASP A 588 39.94 -34.37 33.53
C ASP A 588 40.37 -33.30 34.55
N GLY A 589 39.51 -32.31 34.73
CA GLY A 589 39.54 -31.42 35.89
C GLY A 589 38.35 -30.45 35.92
N PRO A 590 37.45 -30.54 36.92
CA PRO A 590 36.26 -29.70 37.01
C PRO A 590 36.49 -28.46 37.90
N ARG A 591 35.94 -27.32 37.47
CA ARG A 591 35.29 -26.29 38.31
C ARG A 591 34.60 -25.26 37.44
#